data_AF-A0A958SJ81-F1
#
_entry.id   AF-A0A958SJ81-F1
#
_cell.length_a   1.000
_cell.length_b   1.000
_cell.length_c   1.000
_cell.angle_alpha   90.00
_cell.angle_beta   90.00
_cell.angle_gamma   90.00
#
_symmetry.space_group_name_H-M   'P 1'
#
loop_
_entity.id
_entity.type
_entity.pdbx_description
1 polymer ?
#
loop_
_entity_poly.entity_id
_entity_poly.type
_entity_poly.pdbx_seq_one_letter_code
_entity_poly.pdbx_strand_id
1 'polypeptide(L)'
;MTLYEFQQENGINQAIVFDGNIHRFKKYHHKSPSSWYIGFAKYENNETYQYLIVGDWREGEETQSWSSHDKNQFNEEFKEKIKKAKDDYKQKQETKYLKSQKLAQYIWNNSKKYNPEQNPYLINKKVANTHETRFFEKQECIIIPRFDAEGNIWSFQKIFKDGKKMFQAGG
;
A
#
# COMPACT_ATOMS: atom_id res chain seq x y z
N MET A 1 4.33 3.63 -28.78
CA MET A 1 4.61 4.34 -27.53
C MET A 1 6.00 3.95 -27.04
N THR A 2 6.89 4.91 -26.90
CA THR A 2 8.24 4.73 -26.37
C THR A 2 8.21 4.55 -24.84
N LEU A 3 9.30 4.05 -24.26
CA LEU A 3 9.44 3.97 -22.80
C LEU A 3 9.31 5.36 -22.15
N TYR A 4 9.92 6.37 -22.77
CA TYR A 4 9.89 7.75 -22.26
C TYR A 4 8.46 8.31 -22.24
N GLU A 5 7.69 8.13 -23.31
CA GLU A 5 6.27 8.53 -23.36
C GLU A 5 5.47 7.86 -22.26
N PHE A 6 5.62 6.54 -22.11
CA PHE A 6 4.93 5.77 -21.07
C PHE A 6 5.29 6.23 -19.64
N GLN A 7 6.57 6.58 -19.41
CA GLN A 7 7.02 7.16 -18.14
C GLN A 7 6.35 8.51 -17.85
N GLN A 8 6.25 9.40 -18.85
CA GLN A 8 5.61 10.71 -18.69
C GLN A 8 4.11 10.56 -18.41
N GLU A 9 3.41 9.71 -19.16
CA GLU A 9 1.98 9.42 -18.94
C GLU A 9 1.70 8.90 -17.53
N ASN A 10 2.61 8.11 -16.97
CA ASN A 10 2.50 7.52 -15.63
C ASN A 10 3.13 8.37 -14.51
N GLY A 11 3.70 9.53 -14.85
CA GLY A 11 4.36 10.43 -13.91
C GLY A 11 5.61 9.84 -13.24
N ILE A 12 6.32 8.92 -13.92
CA ILE A 12 7.57 8.34 -13.45
C ILE A 12 8.71 9.30 -13.76
N ASN A 13 9.26 9.93 -12.72
CA ASN A 13 10.31 10.94 -12.81
C ASN A 13 11.70 10.44 -12.42
N GLN A 14 11.91 9.12 -12.48
CA GLN A 14 13.17 8.47 -12.12
C GLN A 14 13.57 7.43 -13.17
N ALA A 15 14.84 7.05 -13.19
CA ALA A 15 15.31 5.96 -14.04
C ALA A 15 14.64 4.64 -13.65
N ILE A 16 14.22 3.87 -14.65
CA ILE A 16 13.61 2.56 -14.44
C ILE A 16 14.69 1.54 -14.10
N VAL A 17 14.45 0.79 -13.03
CA VAL A 17 15.28 -0.35 -12.63
C VAL A 17 14.56 -1.63 -13.08
N PHE A 18 15.25 -2.45 -13.86
CA PHE A 18 14.71 -3.68 -14.45
C PHE A 18 15.18 -4.94 -13.70
N ASP A 19 14.96 -4.96 -12.38
CA ASP A 19 15.41 -6.04 -11.48
C ASP A 19 14.28 -7.01 -11.06
N GLY A 20 13.07 -6.84 -11.61
CA GLY A 20 11.88 -7.61 -11.24
C GLY A 20 11.32 -7.31 -9.85
N ASN A 21 11.86 -6.30 -9.14
CA ASN A 21 11.37 -5.87 -7.84
C ASN A 21 10.38 -4.71 -7.95
N ILE A 22 9.61 -4.51 -6.88
CA ILE A 22 8.73 -3.35 -6.76
C ILE A 22 9.53 -2.11 -6.36
N HIS A 23 9.42 -1.07 -7.17
CA HIS A 23 9.98 0.25 -6.90
C HIS A 23 8.86 1.24 -6.65
N ARG A 24 8.90 1.91 -5.50
CA ARG A 24 7.94 2.96 -5.15
C ARG A 24 8.45 4.29 -5.65
N PHE A 25 7.56 5.09 -6.23
CA PHE A 25 7.88 6.44 -6.65
C PHE A 25 6.73 7.38 -6.32
N LYS A 26 7.00 8.67 -6.46
CA LYS A 26 6.07 9.75 -6.18
C LYS A 26 5.70 10.41 -7.51
N LYS A 27 4.46 10.21 -7.98
CA LYS A 27 3.91 11.00 -9.08
C LYS A 27 4.00 12.50 -8.78
N TYR A 28 4.13 13.31 -9.83
CA TYR A 28 4.13 14.77 -9.73
C TYR A 28 2.89 15.26 -8.96
N HIS A 29 3.06 16.25 -8.06
CA HIS A 29 2.04 16.77 -7.11
C HIS A 29 1.54 15.84 -5.98
N HIS A 30 1.93 14.57 -5.91
CA HIS A 30 1.49 13.71 -4.79
C HIS A 30 2.26 14.06 -3.50
N LYS A 31 1.67 13.88 -2.31
CA LYS A 31 2.38 14.10 -1.02
C LYS A 31 3.16 12.89 -0.53
N SER A 32 2.86 11.69 -1.04
CA SER A 32 3.46 10.42 -0.62
C SER A 32 3.71 9.51 -1.82
N PRO A 33 4.68 8.58 -1.75
CA PRO A 33 4.96 7.64 -2.83
C PRO A 33 3.90 6.54 -2.87
N SER A 34 2.74 6.83 -3.45
CA SER A 34 1.62 5.89 -3.62
C SER A 34 1.71 5.05 -4.89
N SER A 35 2.58 5.45 -5.80
CA SER A 35 2.75 4.83 -7.11
C SER A 35 3.92 3.85 -7.08
N TRP A 36 3.84 2.83 -7.90
CA TRP A 36 4.85 1.77 -7.96
C TRP A 36 5.02 1.24 -9.38
N TYR A 37 6.19 0.67 -9.66
CA TYR A 37 6.42 -0.08 -10.89
C TYR A 37 7.24 -1.36 -10.63
N ILE A 38 7.17 -2.29 -11.58
CA ILE A 38 8.04 -3.47 -11.66
C ILE A 38 8.58 -3.56 -13.09
N GLY A 39 9.91 -3.51 -13.24
CA GLY A 39 10.58 -3.61 -14.53
C GLY A 39 11.28 -4.96 -14.71
N PHE A 40 11.19 -5.54 -15.90
CA PHE A 40 11.93 -6.73 -16.33
C PHE A 40 12.73 -6.42 -17.58
N ALA A 41 13.96 -6.92 -17.65
CA ALA A 41 14.78 -6.88 -18.86
C ALA A 41 15.41 -8.25 -19.11
N LYS A 42 15.52 -8.63 -20.39
CA LYS A 42 16.26 -9.80 -20.84
C LYS A 42 17.02 -9.43 -22.12
N TYR A 43 18.29 -9.83 -22.19
CA TYR A 43 19.08 -9.73 -23.41
C TYR A 43 19.10 -11.10 -24.09
N GLU A 44 18.69 -11.15 -25.35
CA GLU A 44 18.60 -12.37 -26.14
C GLU A 44 18.64 -12.02 -27.64
N ASN A 45 19.25 -12.86 -28.48
CA ASN A 45 19.33 -12.63 -29.93
C ASN A 45 19.90 -11.26 -30.33
N ASN A 46 20.86 -10.74 -29.57
CA ASN A 46 21.42 -9.39 -29.72
C ASN A 46 20.41 -8.22 -29.54
N GLU A 47 19.27 -8.50 -28.91
CA GLU A 47 18.24 -7.53 -28.61
C GLU A 47 17.94 -7.48 -27.10
N THR A 48 17.46 -6.33 -26.63
CA THR A 48 17.01 -6.16 -25.25
C THR A 48 15.48 -6.11 -25.20
N TYR A 49 14.88 -7.10 -24.55
CA TYR A 49 13.45 -7.16 -24.29
C TYR A 49 13.16 -6.55 -22.92
N GLN A 50 12.31 -5.52 -22.89
CA GLN A 50 11.92 -4.84 -21.66
C GLN A 50 10.41 -4.92 -21.46
N TYR A 51 10.02 -5.09 -20.20
CA TYR A 51 8.62 -5.08 -19.77
C TYR A 51 8.49 -4.23 -18.51
N LEU A 52 7.48 -3.38 -18.46
CA LEU A 52 7.21 -2.50 -17.33
C LEU A 52 5.75 -2.60 -16.94
N ILE A 53 5.49 -2.73 -15.64
CA ILE A 53 4.15 -2.68 -15.04
C ILE A 53 4.13 -1.50 -14.10
N VAL A 54 3.07 -0.69 -14.13
CA VAL A 54 2.89 0.48 -13.28
C VAL A 54 1.50 0.41 -12.62
N GLY A 55 1.42 0.86 -11.37
CA GLY A 55 0.15 1.03 -10.68
C GLY A 55 0.22 2.12 -9.61
N ASP A 56 -0.94 2.50 -9.07
CA ASP A 56 -1.06 3.40 -7.93
C ASP A 56 -2.06 2.83 -6.93
N TRP A 57 -1.65 2.66 -5.67
CA TRP A 57 -2.54 2.12 -4.63
C TRP A 57 -3.77 3.01 -4.37
N ARG A 58 -3.76 4.27 -4.82
CA ARG A 58 -4.93 5.17 -4.72
C ARG A 58 -5.95 4.91 -5.82
N GLU A 59 -5.51 4.44 -6.98
CA GLU A 59 -6.33 4.17 -8.15
C GLU A 59 -6.87 2.72 -8.13
N GLY A 60 -6.37 1.87 -7.23
CA GLY A 60 -6.86 0.52 -6.97
C GLY A 60 -5.94 -0.57 -7.54
N GLU A 61 -6.53 -1.66 -8.00
CA GLU A 61 -5.80 -2.77 -8.64
C GLU A 61 -5.52 -2.54 -10.14
N GLU A 62 -5.99 -1.42 -10.70
CA GLU A 62 -5.73 -1.09 -12.10
C GLU A 62 -4.23 -0.89 -12.33
N THR A 63 -3.69 -1.63 -13.29
CA THR A 63 -2.28 -1.54 -13.67
C THR A 63 -2.16 -1.27 -15.15
N GLN A 64 -1.18 -0.45 -15.51
CA GLN A 64 -0.78 -0.22 -16.89
C GLN A 64 0.49 -1.02 -17.17
N SER A 65 0.69 -1.43 -18.43
CA SER A 65 1.91 -2.13 -18.81
C SER A 65 2.45 -1.67 -20.16
N TRP A 66 3.77 -1.65 -20.27
CA TRP A 66 4.51 -1.33 -21.49
C TRP A 66 5.50 -2.44 -21.81
N SER A 67 5.74 -2.66 -23.10
CA SER A 67 6.75 -3.61 -23.61
C SER A 67 7.54 -2.98 -24.74
N SER A 68 8.84 -3.27 -24.81
CA SER A 68 9.71 -2.79 -25.90
C SER A 68 9.41 -3.47 -27.23
N HIS A 69 8.87 -4.69 -27.18
CA HIS A 69 8.49 -5.50 -28.32
C HIS A 69 7.05 -6.02 -28.15
N ASP A 70 6.52 -6.66 -29.19
CA ASP A 70 5.26 -7.39 -29.07
C ASP A 70 5.42 -8.51 -28.03
N LYS A 71 4.41 -8.69 -27.15
CA LYS A 71 4.43 -9.71 -26.10
C LYS A 71 4.55 -11.13 -26.66
N ASN A 72 4.13 -11.37 -27.90
CA ASN A 72 4.27 -12.66 -28.57
C ASN A 72 5.73 -12.98 -28.95
N GLN A 73 6.58 -11.96 -29.07
CA GLN A 73 8.02 -12.13 -29.33
C GLN A 73 8.79 -12.51 -28.06
N PHE A 74 8.17 -12.38 -26.88
CA PHE A 74 8.78 -12.84 -25.64
C PHE A 74 8.75 -14.37 -25.60
N ASN A 75 9.89 -14.97 -25.27
CA ASN A 75 9.90 -16.40 -25.00
C ASN A 75 9.15 -16.75 -23.70
N GLU A 76 8.81 -18.02 -23.56
CA GLU A 76 8.00 -18.50 -22.44
C GLU A 76 8.69 -18.28 -21.09
N GLU A 77 10.01 -18.44 -21.00
CA GLU A 77 10.76 -18.17 -19.76
C GLU A 77 10.59 -16.71 -19.28
N PHE A 78 10.61 -15.74 -20.21
CA PHE A 78 10.44 -14.33 -19.85
C PHE A 78 9.00 -14.02 -19.45
N LYS A 79 8.02 -14.59 -20.14
CA LYS A 79 6.59 -14.50 -19.78
C LYS A 79 6.33 -15.09 -18.39
N GLU A 80 6.91 -16.24 -18.10
CA GLU A 80 6.82 -16.90 -16.79
C GLU A 80 7.43 -16.06 -15.67
N LYS A 81 8.60 -15.44 -15.90
CA LYS A 81 9.21 -14.51 -14.92
C LYS A 81 8.29 -13.33 -14.61
N ILE A 82 7.70 -12.73 -15.64
CA ILE A 82 6.74 -11.62 -15.48
C ILE A 82 5.52 -12.08 -14.68
N LYS A 83 4.94 -13.23 -15.03
CA LYS A 83 3.77 -13.79 -14.35
C LYS A 83 4.06 -14.10 -12.89
N LYS A 84 5.15 -14.83 -12.62
CA LYS A 84 5.57 -15.19 -11.26
C LYS A 84 5.77 -13.97 -10.37
N ALA A 85 6.41 -12.92 -10.88
CA ALA A 85 6.62 -11.70 -10.11
C ALA A 85 5.32 -10.96 -9.79
N LYS A 86 4.33 -10.95 -10.71
CA LYS A 86 2.98 -10.43 -10.44
C LYS A 86 2.29 -11.23 -9.32
N ASP A 87 2.34 -12.55 -9.42
CA ASP A 87 1.73 -13.45 -8.44
C ASP A 87 2.39 -13.31 -7.06
N ASP A 88 3.72 -13.30 -7.01
CA ASP A 88 4.52 -13.08 -5.79
C ASP A 88 4.20 -11.73 -5.14
N TYR A 89 4.01 -10.68 -5.94
CA TYR A 89 3.62 -9.37 -5.44
C TYR A 89 2.22 -9.40 -4.82
N LYS A 90 1.23 -9.99 -5.51
CA LYS A 90 -0.14 -10.10 -5.02
C LYS A 90 -0.17 -10.87 -3.70
N GLN A 91 0.51 -12.01 -3.64
CA GLN A 91 0.63 -12.83 -2.42
C GLN A 91 1.31 -12.06 -1.27
N LYS A 92 2.39 -11.31 -1.55
CA LYS A 92 3.07 -10.49 -0.55
C LYS A 92 2.18 -9.36 -0.02
N GLN A 93 1.37 -8.73 -0.87
CA GLN A 93 0.39 -7.72 -0.46
C GLN A 93 -0.68 -8.32 0.43
N GLU A 94 -1.32 -9.40 -0.02
CA GLU A 94 -2.34 -10.11 0.75
C GLU A 94 -1.81 -10.57 2.12
N THR A 95 -0.61 -11.13 2.15
CA THR A 95 0.05 -11.52 3.41
C THR A 95 0.27 -10.31 4.34
N LYS A 96 0.66 -9.15 3.80
CA LYS A 96 0.84 -7.93 4.60
C LYS A 96 -0.50 -7.42 5.14
N TYR A 97 -1.55 -7.42 4.33
CA TYR A 97 -2.89 -7.02 4.74
C TYR A 97 -3.44 -7.93 5.82
N LEU A 98 -3.35 -9.25 5.66
CA LEU A 98 -3.78 -10.22 6.66
C LEU A 98 -2.98 -10.10 7.97
N LYS A 99 -1.66 -9.85 7.90
CA LYS A 99 -0.85 -9.58 9.09
C LYS A 99 -1.28 -8.29 9.79
N SER A 100 -1.57 -7.24 9.04
CA SER A 100 -2.07 -5.98 9.56
C SER A 100 -3.43 -6.15 10.23
N GLN A 101 -4.37 -6.83 9.58
CA GLN A 101 -5.70 -7.14 10.14
C GLN A 101 -5.58 -7.93 11.45
N LYS A 102 -4.77 -9.00 11.47
CA LYS A 102 -4.52 -9.79 12.69
C LYS A 102 -3.94 -8.94 13.82
N LEU A 103 -3.01 -8.05 13.51
CA LEU A 103 -2.45 -7.10 14.48
C LEU A 103 -3.51 -6.11 14.97
N ALA A 104 -4.37 -5.62 14.08
CA ALA A 104 -5.47 -4.71 14.40
C ALA A 104 -6.41 -5.36 15.41
N GLN A 105 -6.84 -6.58 15.12
CA GLN A 105 -7.71 -7.38 15.98
C GLN A 105 -7.06 -7.68 17.33
N TYR A 106 -5.77 -8.06 17.33
CA TYR A 106 -5.02 -8.31 18.56
C TYR A 106 -4.95 -7.06 19.44
N ILE A 107 -4.57 -5.91 18.88
CA ILE A 107 -4.48 -4.64 19.62
C ILE A 107 -5.86 -4.25 20.14
N TRP A 108 -6.90 -4.35 19.32
CA TRP A 108 -8.27 -4.06 19.72
C TRP A 108 -8.69 -4.88 20.94
N ASN A 109 -8.57 -6.20 20.85
CA ASN A 109 -8.99 -7.14 21.89
C ASN A 109 -8.23 -6.93 23.21
N ASN A 110 -6.96 -6.49 23.14
CA ASN A 110 -6.12 -6.21 24.31
C ASN A 110 -6.18 -4.75 24.79
N SER A 111 -6.95 -3.89 24.13
CA SER A 111 -7.14 -2.49 24.56
C SER A 111 -8.33 -2.39 25.51
N LYS A 112 -8.23 -1.47 26.48
CA LYS A 112 -9.28 -1.28 27.47
C LYS A 112 -10.42 -0.46 26.90
N LYS A 113 -11.63 -0.66 27.42
CA LYS A 113 -12.75 0.24 27.15
C LYS A 113 -12.31 1.66 27.49
N TYR A 114 -12.48 2.58 26.56
CA TYR A 114 -12.08 3.95 26.77
C TYR A 114 -13.00 4.63 27.79
N ASN A 115 -12.41 5.40 28.71
CA ASN A 115 -13.13 6.31 29.60
C ASN A 115 -12.96 7.76 29.07
N PRO A 116 -14.03 8.42 28.59
CA PRO A 116 -14.00 9.81 28.10
C PRO A 116 -13.38 10.83 29.03
N GLU A 117 -13.48 10.61 30.33
CA GLU A 117 -12.95 11.52 31.36
C GLU A 117 -11.41 11.50 31.44
N GLN A 118 -10.74 10.56 30.78
CA GLN A 118 -9.30 10.33 30.93
C GLN A 118 -8.44 10.89 29.78
N ASN A 119 -9.00 11.47 28.72
CA ASN A 119 -8.20 12.09 27.64
C ASN A 119 -8.51 13.59 27.43
N PRO A 120 -7.54 14.48 27.74
CA PRO A 120 -7.67 15.92 27.52
C PRO A 120 -8.05 16.30 26.08
N TYR A 121 -7.62 15.54 25.08
CA TYR A 121 -7.90 15.83 23.67
C TYR A 121 -9.40 15.76 23.36
N LEU A 122 -10.11 14.73 23.83
CA LEU A 122 -11.54 14.59 23.55
C LEU A 122 -12.40 15.52 24.40
N ILE A 123 -11.97 15.80 25.63
CA ILE A 123 -12.57 16.83 26.50
C ILE A 123 -12.50 18.19 25.80
N ASN A 124 -11.32 18.57 25.29
CA ASN A 124 -11.13 19.80 24.52
C ASN A 124 -11.98 19.83 23.24
N LYS A 125 -12.20 18.66 22.62
CA LYS A 125 -13.07 18.51 21.44
C LYS A 125 -14.57 18.37 21.78
N LYS A 126 -14.94 18.40 23.07
CA LYS A 126 -16.31 18.24 23.58
C LYS A 126 -17.00 16.97 23.05
N VAL A 127 -16.23 15.89 22.88
CA VAL A 127 -16.77 14.59 22.44
C VAL A 127 -17.23 13.81 23.66
N ALA A 128 -18.54 13.81 23.91
CA ALA A 128 -19.15 13.14 25.06
C ALA A 128 -19.37 11.63 24.84
N ASN A 129 -19.64 11.23 23.59
CA ASN A 129 -19.88 9.84 23.21
C ASN A 129 -18.79 9.35 22.27
N THR A 130 -18.08 8.32 22.69
CA THR A 130 -17.06 7.66 21.88
C THR A 130 -17.52 6.23 21.61
N HIS A 131 -18.51 6.10 20.73
CA HIS A 131 -18.95 4.78 20.28
C HIS A 131 -17.74 4.02 19.72
N GLU A 132 -17.53 2.82 20.25
CA GLU A 132 -16.45 1.90 19.85
C GLU A 132 -15.06 2.53 19.82
N THR A 133 -14.65 3.20 20.89
CA THR A 133 -13.23 3.56 21.08
C THR A 133 -12.63 2.81 22.25
N ARG A 134 -11.33 2.54 22.16
CA ARG A 134 -10.57 1.88 23.22
C ARG A 134 -9.32 2.68 23.55
N PHE A 135 -8.81 2.48 24.76
CA PHE A 135 -7.53 3.03 25.18
C PHE A 135 -6.44 1.97 25.04
N PHE A 136 -5.42 2.26 24.24
CA PHE A 136 -4.26 1.40 24.08
C PHE A 136 -3.13 1.86 25.00
N GLU A 137 -3.07 1.25 26.18
CA GLU A 137 -2.16 1.66 27.26
C GLU A 137 -0.69 1.64 26.86
N LYS A 138 -0.26 0.64 26.08
CA LYS A 138 1.15 0.49 25.67
C LYS A 138 1.69 1.70 24.89
N GLN A 139 0.83 2.50 24.26
CA GLN A 139 1.22 3.71 23.52
C GLN A 139 0.48 4.96 24.00
N GLU A 140 -0.22 4.86 25.13
CA GLU A 140 -1.02 5.93 25.73
C GLU A 140 -1.89 6.71 24.72
N CYS A 141 -2.58 5.98 23.83
CA CYS A 141 -3.38 6.58 22.77
C CYS A 141 -4.80 6.01 22.71
N ILE A 142 -5.71 6.80 22.15
CA ILE A 142 -7.04 6.35 21.79
C ILE A 142 -6.95 5.60 20.46
N ILE A 143 -7.63 4.46 20.36
CA ILE A 143 -7.80 3.74 19.10
C ILE A 143 -9.27 3.80 18.67
N ILE A 144 -9.46 4.12 17.40
CA ILE A 144 -10.75 4.12 16.70
C ILE A 144 -10.68 3.02 15.63
N PRO A 145 -11.52 1.99 15.68
CA PRO A 145 -11.49 0.89 14.74
C PRO A 145 -11.98 1.35 13.37
N ARG A 146 -11.48 0.70 12.32
CA ARG A 146 -12.04 0.76 10.97
C ARG A 146 -12.52 -0.62 10.59
N PHE A 147 -13.76 -0.68 10.15
CA PHE A 147 -14.41 -1.90 9.75
C PHE A 147 -14.35 -2.08 8.23
N ASP A 148 -14.28 -3.34 7.79
CA ASP A 148 -14.61 -3.72 6.42
C ASP A 148 -16.15 -3.73 6.22
N ALA A 149 -16.60 -4.14 5.02
CA ALA A 149 -18.03 -4.17 4.69
C ALA A 149 -18.79 -5.23 5.51
N GLU A 150 -18.08 -6.24 6.00
CA GLU A 150 -18.59 -7.35 6.81
C GLU A 150 -18.60 -7.04 8.31
N GLY A 151 -18.05 -5.90 8.72
CA GLY A 151 -17.98 -5.48 10.13
C GLY A 151 -16.78 -6.00 10.91
N ASN A 152 -15.77 -6.57 10.25
CA ASN A 152 -14.52 -6.97 10.90
C ASN A 152 -13.56 -5.79 11.02
N ILE A 153 -12.75 -5.78 12.08
CA ILE A 153 -11.73 -4.75 12.26
C ILE A 153 -10.59 -5.00 11.29
N TRP A 154 -10.46 -4.11 10.30
CA TRP A 154 -9.40 -4.17 9.30
C TRP A 154 -8.16 -3.39 9.73
N SER A 155 -8.38 -2.23 10.35
CA SER A 155 -7.32 -1.36 10.86
C SER A 155 -7.85 -0.44 11.95
N PHE A 156 -7.01 0.46 12.47
CA PHE A 156 -7.46 1.51 13.39
C PHE A 156 -6.76 2.84 13.12
N GLN A 157 -7.37 3.92 13.59
CA GLN A 157 -6.74 5.22 13.77
C GLN A 157 -6.32 5.39 15.22
N LYS A 158 -5.07 5.80 15.45
CA LYS A 158 -4.56 6.23 16.76
C LYS A 158 -4.69 7.73 16.91
N ILE A 159 -5.10 8.18 18.09
CA ILE A 159 -5.08 9.59 18.50
C ILE A 159 -4.27 9.70 19.79
N PHE A 160 -3.15 10.41 19.73
CA PHE A 160 -2.25 10.64 20.86
C PHE A 160 -2.71 11.84 21.69
N LYS A 161 -2.14 11.99 22.90
CA LYS A 161 -2.46 13.07 23.84
C LYS A 161 -2.24 14.47 23.25
N ASP A 162 -1.23 14.62 22.38
CA ASP A 162 -0.91 15.85 21.65
C ASP A 162 -1.87 16.14 20.48
N GLY A 163 -2.84 15.26 20.23
CA GLY A 163 -3.77 15.34 19.11
C GLY A 163 -3.23 14.83 17.78
N LYS A 164 -1.99 14.31 17.74
CA LYS A 164 -1.44 13.66 16.54
C LYS A 164 -2.28 12.43 16.21
N LYS A 165 -2.62 12.29 14.93
CA LYS A 165 -3.39 11.16 14.42
C LYS A 165 -2.56 10.33 13.47
N MET A 166 -2.61 9.01 13.62
CA MET A 166 -1.90 8.08 12.74
C MET A 166 -2.77 6.88 12.44
N PHE A 167 -2.78 6.43 11.18
CA PHE A 167 -3.39 5.15 10.82
C PHE A 167 -2.40 4.01 11.05
N GLN A 168 -2.93 2.81 11.33
CA GLN A 168 -2.13 1.61 11.32
C GLN A 168 -1.49 1.41 9.93
N ALA A 169 -0.19 1.13 9.90
CA ALA A 169 0.49 0.85 8.64
C ALA A 169 0.00 -0.47 8.02
N GLY A 170 -0.31 -0.45 6.73
CA GLY A 170 -0.75 -1.63 5.99
C GLY A 170 -2.21 -2.03 6.21
N GLY A 171 -3.05 -1.11 6.70
CA GLY A 171 -4.50 -1.30 6.81
C GLY A 171 -5.28 -0.12 6.24
#